data_AF-X1MPI1-F1
#
_entry.id   AF-X1MPI1-F1
#
_cell.length_a   1.000
_cell.length_b   1.000
_cell.length_c   1.000
_cell.angle_alpha   90.00
_cell.angle_beta   90.00
_cell.angle_gamma   90.00
#
_symmetry.space_group_name_H-M   'P 1'
#
loop_
_entity.id
_entity.type
_entity.pdbx_description
1 polymer ?
#
loop_
_entity_poly.entity_id
_entity_poly.type
_entity_poly.pdbx_seq_one_letter_code
_entity_poly.pdbx_strand_id
1 'polypeptide(L)'
;MMLIAGTIPSRDLPLTMAKVKTEGEFLVIDGYRIPSIQGTGAMISAALATTNYLGLEAPQVLVAGDIGQGKGSREIYEYLIKMVAELSLEVLALHYCVPDMALMRKLCQSIEECAKRPLMVADAGSMYAAK
;
A
#
# COMPACT_ATOMS: atom_id res chain seq x y z
N MET A 1 -8.33 0.44 -10.82
CA MET A 1 -7.47 -0.50 -10.04
C MET A 1 -7.38 -0.08 -8.58
N MET A 2 -7.41 -1.03 -7.64
CA MET A 2 -7.15 -0.80 -6.20
C MET A 2 -5.68 -1.07 -5.87
N LEU A 3 -5.03 -0.13 -5.19
CA LEU A 3 -3.66 -0.26 -4.66
C LEU A 3 -3.68 -0.17 -3.13
N ILE A 4 -3.10 -1.17 -2.47
CA ILE A 4 -2.87 -1.16 -1.03
C ILE A 4 -1.38 -0.91 -0.79
N ALA A 5 -1.05 0.24 -0.22
CA ALA A 5 0.32 0.63 0.09
C ALA A 5 0.54 0.61 1.60
N GLY A 6 1.58 -0.07 2.09
CA GLY A 6 1.84 -0.13 3.52
C GLY A 6 3.11 -0.86 3.91
N THR A 7 3.52 -0.69 5.16
CA THR A 7 4.77 -1.29 5.64
C THR A 7 4.56 -2.71 6.16
N ILE A 8 5.61 -3.54 6.06
CA ILE A 8 5.67 -4.89 6.62
C ILE A 8 6.75 -4.90 7.71
N PRO A 9 6.53 -5.53 8.88
CA PRO A 9 7.52 -5.61 9.96
C PRO A 9 8.69 -6.54 9.59
N SER A 10 9.49 -6.13 8.61
CA SER A 10 10.65 -6.82 8.05
C SER A 10 11.77 -5.81 7.81
N ARG A 11 13.02 -6.23 8.00
CA ARG A 11 14.19 -5.39 7.70
C ARG A 11 14.60 -5.44 6.24
N ASP A 12 14.34 -6.58 5.60
CA ASP A 12 14.98 -6.95 4.33
C ASP A 12 14.01 -6.96 3.14
N LEU A 13 12.74 -6.59 3.36
CA LEU A 13 11.77 -6.45 2.27
C LEU A 13 12.03 -5.12 1.54
N PRO A 14 12.48 -5.14 0.27
CA PRO A 14 12.65 -3.91 -0.49
C PRO A 14 11.28 -3.30 -0.84
N LEU A 15 11.27 -2.05 -1.29
CA LEU A 15 10.09 -1.46 -1.90
C LEU A 15 9.65 -2.32 -3.10
N THR A 16 8.48 -2.94 -2.97
CA THR A 16 7.98 -3.96 -3.89
C THR A 16 6.57 -3.63 -4.31
N MET A 17 6.33 -3.55 -5.62
CA MET A 17 5.00 -3.38 -6.19
C MET A 17 4.65 -4.62 -7.02
N ALA A 18 3.60 -5.34 -6.63
CA ALA A 18 3.16 -6.53 -7.37
C ALA A 18 1.70 -6.89 -7.07
N LYS A 19 1.17 -7.84 -7.86
CA LYS A 19 -0.05 -8.56 -7.47
C LYS A 19 0.27 -9.50 -6.32
N VAL A 20 -0.65 -9.58 -5.37
CA VAL A 20 -0.55 -10.52 -4.26
C VAL A 20 -1.16 -11.87 -4.61
N LYS A 21 -0.55 -12.94 -4.11
CA LYS A 21 -1.11 -14.30 -4.11
C LYS A 21 -1.08 -14.86 -2.68
N THR A 22 -1.90 -15.87 -2.43
CA THR A 22 -1.86 -16.67 -1.19
C THR A 22 -1.11 -17.97 -1.42
N GLU A 23 -0.27 -18.35 -0.45
CA GLU A 23 0.40 -19.64 -0.38
C GLU A 23 0.30 -20.18 1.06
N GLY A 24 -0.72 -21.00 1.32
CA GLY A 24 -1.05 -21.45 2.66
C GLY A 24 -1.36 -20.26 3.58
N GLU A 25 -0.58 -20.11 4.66
CA GLU A 25 -0.73 -19.03 5.64
C GLU A 25 0.06 -17.76 5.27
N PHE A 26 0.69 -17.70 4.10
CA PHE A 26 1.50 -16.56 3.68
C PHE A 26 0.88 -15.82 2.49
N LEU A 27 1.17 -14.53 2.42
CA LEU A 27 1.02 -13.77 1.18
C LEU A 27 2.35 -13.79 0.44
N VAL A 28 2.27 -13.97 -0.87
CA VAL A 28 3.42 -13.94 -1.78
C VAL A 28 3.33 -12.69 -2.66
N ILE A 29 4.34 -11.84 -2.56
CA ILE A 29 4.47 -10.58 -3.30
C ILE A 29 5.84 -10.59 -3.97
N ASP A 30 5.88 -10.70 -5.29
CA ASP A 30 7.13 -10.77 -6.08
C ASP A 30 8.16 -11.79 -5.55
N GLY A 31 7.67 -12.97 -5.12
CA GLY A 31 8.52 -14.02 -4.55
C GLY A 31 8.84 -13.87 -3.06
N TYR A 32 8.55 -12.72 -2.45
CA TYR A 32 8.67 -12.52 -1.00
C TYR A 32 7.46 -13.07 -0.25
N ARG A 33 7.71 -13.84 0.81
CA ARG A 33 6.69 -14.35 1.72
C ARG A 33 6.55 -13.37 2.89
N ILE A 34 5.34 -12.85 3.11
CA ILE A 34 5.03 -11.97 4.24
C ILE A 34 3.92 -12.57 5.12
N PRO A 35 3.86 -12.20 6.42
CA PRO A 35 2.78 -12.62 7.30
C PRO A 35 1.42 -12.15 6.77
N SER A 36 0.41 -13.03 6.79
CA SER A 36 -0.94 -12.75 6.26
C SER A 36 -1.92 -12.19 7.30
N ILE A 37 -1.62 -12.30 8.60
CA ILE A 37 -2.61 -12.12 9.67
C ILE A 37 -2.51 -10.80 10.45
N GLN A 38 -1.46 -10.00 10.25
CA GLN A 38 -1.22 -8.79 11.04
C GLN A 38 -0.80 -7.59 10.19
N GLY A 39 -1.15 -6.39 10.67
CA GLY A 39 -0.82 -5.10 10.02
C GLY A 39 -1.26 -5.06 8.56
N THR A 40 -0.39 -4.56 7.68
CA THR A 40 -0.64 -4.48 6.23
C THR A 40 -0.94 -5.85 5.63
N GLY A 41 -0.33 -6.93 6.15
CA GLY A 41 -0.65 -8.29 5.73
C GLY A 41 -2.12 -8.65 5.96
N ALA A 42 -2.70 -8.29 7.10
CA ALA A 42 -4.11 -8.55 7.40
C ALA A 42 -5.05 -7.84 6.42
N MET A 43 -4.79 -6.56 6.14
CA MET A 43 -5.57 -5.78 5.17
C MET A 43 -5.48 -6.39 3.77
N ILE A 44 -4.27 -6.75 3.32
CA ILE A 44 -4.06 -7.38 2.01
C ILE A 44 -4.80 -8.71 1.93
N SER A 45 -4.70 -9.55 2.97
CA SER A 45 -5.42 -10.84 3.03
C SER A 45 -6.93 -10.66 2.95
N ALA A 46 -7.49 -9.71 3.69
CA ALA A 46 -8.93 -9.43 3.67
C ALA A 46 -9.40 -8.93 2.30
N ALA A 47 -8.64 -8.01 1.69
CA ALA A 47 -8.93 -7.50 0.35
C ALA A 47 -8.86 -8.62 -0.69
N LEU A 48 -7.80 -9.43 -0.67
CA LEU A 48 -7.62 -10.56 -1.59
C LEU A 48 -8.71 -11.63 -1.42
N ALA A 49 -9.07 -11.98 -0.19
CA ALA A 49 -10.15 -12.93 0.08
C ALA A 49 -11.49 -12.41 -0.48
N THR A 50 -11.75 -11.12 -0.31
CA THR A 50 -12.96 -10.45 -0.81
C THR A 50 -12.99 -10.42 -2.33
N THR A 51 -11.91 -10.00 -2.99
CA THR A 51 -11.85 -9.97 -4.47
C THR A 51 -11.99 -11.36 -5.05
N ASN A 52 -11.36 -12.37 -4.43
CA ASN A 52 -11.49 -13.77 -4.86
C ASN A 52 -12.94 -14.26 -4.75
N TYR A 53 -13.61 -13.98 -3.63
CA TYR A 53 -15.01 -14.36 -3.43
C TYR A 53 -15.95 -13.71 -4.46
N LEU A 54 -15.68 -12.45 -4.82
CA LEU A 54 -16.46 -11.69 -5.78
C LEU A 54 -16.09 -11.97 -7.25
N GLY A 55 -15.06 -12.78 -7.53
CA GLY A 55 -14.57 -13.02 -8.88
C GLY A 55 -13.91 -11.79 -9.54
N LEU A 56 -13.38 -10.88 -8.73
CA LEU A 56 -12.69 -9.67 -9.18
C LEU A 56 -11.18 -9.88 -9.29
N GLU A 57 -10.51 -8.97 -9.99
CA GLU A 57 -9.04 -8.97 -10.06
C GLU A 57 -8.42 -8.79 -8.67
N ALA A 58 -7.36 -9.55 -8.39
CA ALA A 58 -6.60 -9.42 -7.16
C ALA A 58 -6.04 -7.99 -7.00
N PRO A 59 -5.97 -7.47 -5.76
CA PRO A 59 -5.42 -6.14 -5.53
C PRO A 59 -3.94 -6.06 -5.91
N GLN A 60 -3.52 -4.88 -6.36
CA GLN A 60 -2.11 -4.52 -6.39
C GLN A 60 -1.68 -4.09 -4.99
N VAL A 61 -0.43 -4.36 -4.65
CA VAL A 61 0.16 -3.92 -3.38
C VAL A 61 1.48 -3.19 -3.64
N LEU A 62 1.77 -2.20 -2.79
CA LEU A 62 3.06 -1.52 -2.72
C LEU A 62 3.56 -1.61 -1.27
N VAL A 63 4.53 -2.48 -1.03
CA VAL A 63 5.00 -2.78 0.33
C VAL A 63 6.49 -2.50 0.48
N ALA A 64 6.90 -2.13 1.68
CA ALA A 64 8.30 -1.98 2.04
C ALA A 64 8.52 -2.47 3.48
N GLY A 65 9.71 -2.99 3.77
CA GLY A 65 10.12 -3.37 5.11
C GLY A 65 10.27 -2.15 6.02
N ASP A 66 9.62 -2.16 7.17
CA ASP A 66 9.80 -1.15 8.21
C ASP A 66 9.60 -1.76 9.60
N ILE A 67 10.58 -1.59 10.49
CA ILE A 67 10.52 -2.04 11.89
C ILE A 67 10.16 -0.89 12.84
N GLY A 68 9.54 0.17 12.32
CA GLY A 68 9.12 1.36 13.09
C GLY A 68 10.09 2.54 13.00
N GLN A 69 11.05 2.50 12.08
CA GLN A 69 12.01 3.60 11.86
C GLN A 69 11.52 4.60 10.80
N GLY A 70 10.46 4.26 10.06
CA GLY A 70 9.86 5.12 9.03
C GLY A 70 10.58 5.07 7.68
N LYS A 71 11.62 4.24 7.52
CA LYS A 71 12.36 4.12 6.25
C LYS A 71 11.44 3.60 5.13
N GLY A 72 10.79 2.47 5.36
CA GLY A 72 9.87 1.90 4.37
C GLY A 72 8.67 2.81 4.10
N SER A 73 8.18 3.52 5.12
CA SER A 73 7.11 4.52 4.94
C SER A 73 7.53 5.65 4.00
N ARG A 74 8.76 6.17 4.13
CA ARG A 74 9.29 7.21 3.23
C ARG A 74 9.45 6.71 1.80
N GLU A 75 10.01 5.51 1.62
CA GLU A 75 10.16 4.88 0.30
C GLU A 75 8.81 4.73 -0.41
N ILE A 76 7.77 4.31 0.32
CA ILE A 76 6.39 4.22 -0.18
C ILE A 76 5.88 5.59 -0.62
N TYR A 77 6.00 6.63 0.24
CA TYR A 77 5.52 7.96 -0.11
C TYR A 77 6.24 8.53 -1.33
N GLU A 78 7.57 8.42 -1.39
CA GLU A 78 8.39 8.92 -2.50
C GLU A 78 8.01 8.25 -3.82
N TYR A 79 7.79 6.94 -3.80
CA TYR A 79 7.31 6.20 -4.97
C TYR A 79 5.93 6.66 -5.42
N LEU A 80 4.98 6.78 -4.49
CA LEU A 80 3.62 7.20 -4.81
C LEU A 80 3.59 8.62 -5.36
N ILE A 81 4.31 9.56 -4.76
CA ILE A 81 4.44 10.94 -5.26
C ILE A 81 4.87 10.95 -6.72
N LYS A 82 5.84 10.09 -7.08
CA LYS A 82 6.35 10.02 -8.46
C LYS A 82 5.38 9.36 -9.43
N MET A 83 4.68 8.31 -9.01
CA MET A 83 3.98 7.41 -9.93
C MET A 83 2.46 7.54 -9.91
N VAL A 84 1.84 8.15 -8.88
CA VAL A 84 0.39 8.05 -8.64
C VAL A 84 -0.46 8.57 -9.80
N ALA A 85 -0.03 9.65 -10.47
CA ALA A 85 -0.71 10.21 -11.63
C ALA A 85 -0.69 9.26 -12.84
N GLU A 86 0.35 8.44 -12.97
CA GLU A 86 0.50 7.47 -14.07
C GLU A 86 -0.25 6.15 -13.80
N LEU A 87 -0.42 5.79 -12.52
CA LEU A 87 -1.01 4.51 -12.10
C LEU A 87 -2.54 4.39 -12.30
N SER A 88 -3.24 5.49 -12.60
CA SER A 88 -4.68 5.51 -12.88
C SER A 88 -5.51 4.75 -11.82
N LEU A 89 -5.25 5.04 -10.55
CA LEU A 89 -5.87 4.35 -9.41
C LEU A 89 -7.34 4.75 -9.24
N GLU A 90 -8.18 3.78 -8.88
CA GLU A 90 -9.55 4.05 -8.43
C GLU A 90 -9.62 4.16 -6.91
N VAL A 91 -8.83 3.34 -6.22
CA VAL A 91 -8.71 3.33 -4.75
C VAL A 91 -7.24 3.26 -4.39
N LEU A 92 -6.81 4.15 -3.49
CA LEU A 92 -5.51 4.12 -2.84
C LEU A 92 -5.72 3.92 -1.34
N ALA A 93 -5.38 2.74 -0.84
CA ALA A 93 -5.38 2.43 0.58
C ALA A 93 -3.97 2.59 1.14
N LEU A 94 -3.78 3.44 2.16
CA LEU A 94 -2.51 3.66 2.84
C LEU A 94 -2.56 3.08 4.25
N HIS A 95 -1.80 2.02 4.51
CA HIS A 95 -1.86 1.29 5.76
C HIS A 95 -0.54 1.30 6.53
N TYR A 96 -0.62 1.51 7.84
CA TYR A 96 0.50 1.37 8.78
C TYR A 96 1.78 2.13 8.37
N CYS A 97 1.63 3.25 7.66
CA CYS A 97 2.74 4.14 7.33
C CYS A 97 2.97 5.12 8.49
N VAL A 98 4.23 5.29 8.87
CA VAL A 98 4.66 6.29 9.86
C VAL A 98 4.38 7.69 9.30
N PRO A 99 3.85 8.64 10.09
CA PRO A 99 3.51 9.95 9.59
C PRO A 99 4.76 10.74 9.17
N ASP A 100 4.75 11.25 7.94
CA ASP A 100 5.68 12.28 7.45
C ASP A 100 4.87 13.40 6.79
N MET A 101 4.62 14.47 7.55
CA MET A 101 3.71 15.54 7.10
C MET A 101 4.18 16.25 5.83
N ALA A 102 5.49 16.29 5.56
CA ALA A 102 6.01 16.92 4.36
C ALA A 102 5.74 16.05 3.13
N LEU A 103 6.04 14.74 3.23
CA LEU A 103 5.78 13.79 2.15
C LEU A 103 4.27 13.59 1.91
N MET A 104 3.48 13.52 2.98
CA MET A 104 2.03 13.37 2.87
C MET A 104 1.38 14.55 2.13
N ARG A 105 1.79 15.80 2.40
CA ARG A 105 1.30 16.96 1.65
C ARG A 105 1.66 16.89 0.17
N LYS A 106 2.89 16.48 -0.15
CA LYS A 106 3.34 16.28 -1.54
C LYS A 106 2.55 15.19 -2.24
N LEU A 107 2.24 14.09 -1.54
CA LEU A 107 1.40 13.02 -2.08
C LEU A 107 -0.01 13.54 -2.38
N CYS A 108 -0.64 14.29 -1.46
CA CYS A 108 -1.95 14.90 -1.72
C CYS A 108 -1.92 15.80 -2.96
N GLN A 109 -0.88 16.63 -3.13
CA GLN A 109 -0.72 17.46 -4.32
C GLN A 109 -0.58 16.62 -5.60
N SER A 110 0.25 15.57 -5.57
CA SER A 110 0.43 14.67 -6.72
C SER A 110 -0.86 13.95 -7.11
N ILE A 111 -1.74 13.69 -6.13
CA ILE A 111 -3.05 13.08 -6.33
C ILE A 111 -4.06 14.04 -6.96
N GLU A 112 -3.93 15.35 -6.72
CA GLU A 112 -4.73 16.38 -7.39
C GLU A 112 -4.38 16.50 -8.89
N GLU A 113 -3.17 16.09 -9.28
CA GLU A 113 -2.72 16.07 -10.67
C GLU A 113 -3.21 14.83 -11.44
N CYS A 114 -3.77 13.83 -10.76
CA CYS A 114 -4.37 12.66 -11.41
C CYS A 114 -5.56 13.07 -12.28
N ALA A 115 -5.66 12.51 -13.49
CA ALA A 115 -6.82 12.74 -14.39
C ALA A 115 -8.17 12.43 -13.72
N LYS A 116 -8.18 11.42 -12.83
CA LYS A 116 -9.28 11.15 -11.91
C LYS A 116 -8.71 10.92 -10.51
N ARG A 117 -9.21 11.67 -9.53
CA ARG A 117 -8.81 11.52 -8.14
C ARG A 117 -9.25 10.14 -7.60
N PRO A 118 -8.32 9.29 -7.10
CA PRO A 118 -8.69 8.04 -6.44
C PRO A 118 -9.45 8.29 -5.13
N LEU A 119 -10.30 7.35 -4.74
CA LEU A 119 -10.80 7.26 -3.37
C LEU A 119 -9.62 6.93 -2.45
N MET A 120 -9.40 7.76 -1.44
CA MET A 120 -8.34 7.53 -0.45
C MET A 120 -8.92 6.93 0.82
N VAL A 121 -8.30 5.85 1.29
CA VAL A 121 -8.61 5.21 2.57
C VAL A 121 -7.29 5.07 3.32
N ALA A 122 -7.23 5.45 4.59
CA ALA A 122 -5.99 5.34 5.33
C ALA A 122 -6.21 5.15 6.83
N ASP A 123 -5.21 4.57 7.49
CA ASP A 123 -5.11 4.50 8.94
C ASP A 123 -3.73 5.00 9.42
N ALA A 124 -3.48 4.88 10.73
CA ALA A 124 -2.22 5.23 11.38
C ALA A 124 -1.76 6.65 11.00
N GLY A 125 -0.49 6.84 10.60
CA GLY A 125 0.02 8.15 10.20
C GLY A 125 -0.66 8.70 8.96
N SER A 126 -0.99 7.85 7.99
CA SER A 126 -1.54 8.25 6.69
C SER A 126 -2.98 8.79 6.77
N MET A 127 -3.70 8.56 7.87
CA MET A 127 -5.08 9.06 8.03
C MET A 127 -5.20 10.59 7.89
N TYR A 128 -4.11 11.35 8.15
CA TYR A 128 -4.13 12.80 7.96
C TYR A 128 -4.05 13.24 6.50
N ALA A 129 -3.66 12.34 5.57
CA ALA A 129 -3.62 12.60 4.13
C ALA A 129 -4.93 12.21 3.44
N ALA A 130 -5.60 11.15 3.89
CA ALA A 130 -6.88 10.68 3.35
C ALA A 130 -8.04 11.61 3.77
N LYS A 131 -8.20 12.72 3.05
CA LYS A 131 -9.34 13.64 3.14
C LYS A 131 -10.13 13.68 1.85
#